data_AF-A0A377V807-F1
#
_entry.id   AF-A0A377V807-F1
#
_cell.length_a   1.000
_cell.length_b   1.000
_cell.length_c   1.000
_cell.angle_alpha   90.00
_cell.angle_beta   90.00
_cell.angle_gamma   90.00
#
_symmetry.space_group_name_H-M   'P 1'
#
loop_
_entity.id
_entity.type
_entity.pdbx_description
1 polymer ?
#
loop_
_entity_poly.entity_id
_entity_poly.type
_entity_poly.pdbx_seq_one_letter_code
_entity_poly.pdbx_strand_id
1 'polypeptide(L)'
;MVCIPERILAHQLMPVFLFLKLFRRYDKVVFIDSDTVVKADLGELLDVPLGNNLVAAVKDIVMEGFVKFSAMSASDDGVMPAGEYLQKTLNMNNPDEYFQAGIIVFNVKQMVEENTFAELMRVLKAKKYWFLDQDIMNKVFLLSSHISAIRVERLSW
;
A
#
# COMPACT_ATOMS: atom_id res chain seq x y z
N MET A 1 -2.98 27.40 -3.38
CA MET A 1 -2.01 26.45 -2.81
C MET A 1 -2.31 26.32 -1.33
N VAL A 2 -3.09 25.30 -0.93
CA VAL A 2 -3.43 25.09 0.49
C VAL A 2 -2.26 24.36 1.13
N CYS A 3 -1.45 25.08 1.89
CA CYS A 3 -0.40 24.50 2.70
C CYS A 3 -1.07 23.76 3.87
N ILE A 4 -1.26 22.44 3.74
CA ILE A 4 -1.72 21.62 4.87
C ILE A 4 -0.55 21.48 5.87
N PRO A 5 -0.68 21.98 7.10
CA PRO A 5 0.38 21.94 8.12
C PRO A 5 0.83 20.51 8.39
N GLU A 6 2.14 20.29 8.62
CA GLU A 6 2.73 18.97 8.95
C GLU A 6 2.02 18.22 10.08
N ARG A 7 1.41 18.93 11.04
CA ARG A 7 0.61 18.31 12.12
C ARG A 7 -0.66 17.61 11.64
N ILE A 8 -1.24 18.01 10.52
CA ILE A 8 -2.47 17.41 9.99
C ILE A 8 -2.18 16.10 9.25
N LEU A 9 -1.07 16.02 8.50
CA LEU A 9 -0.67 14.77 7.83
C LEU A 9 -0.39 13.64 8.81
N ALA A 10 0.28 13.94 9.93
CA ALA A 10 0.53 12.95 10.97
C ALA A 10 -0.77 12.41 11.59
N HIS A 11 -1.85 13.19 11.64
CA HIS A 11 -3.13 12.73 12.18
C HIS A 11 -3.96 11.88 11.20
N GLN A 12 -3.80 12.08 9.89
CA GLN A 12 -4.54 11.32 8.87
C GLN A 12 -3.85 10.01 8.44
N LEU A 13 -2.52 9.96 8.39
CA LEU A 13 -1.78 8.81 7.85
C LEU A 13 -1.17 7.90 8.91
N MET A 14 -0.88 8.43 10.10
CA MET A 14 -0.39 7.62 11.22
C MET A 14 -1.39 6.58 11.74
N PRO A 15 -2.73 6.80 11.70
CA PRO A 15 -3.69 5.76 12.09
C PRO A 15 -3.57 4.49 11.25
N VAL A 16 -3.39 4.63 9.93
CA VAL A 16 -3.32 3.49 8.99
C VAL A 16 -2.12 2.61 9.24
N PHE A 17 -1.00 3.13 9.76
CA PHE A 17 0.17 2.31 10.10
C PHE A 17 0.21 1.86 11.56
N LEU A 18 -0.58 2.49 12.44
CA LEU A 18 -0.63 2.15 13.86
C LEU A 18 -1.13 0.71 14.09
N PHE A 19 -1.93 0.16 13.16
CA PHE A 19 -2.41 -1.21 13.23
C PHE A 19 -1.26 -2.23 13.38
N LEU A 20 -0.10 -2.01 12.75
CA LEU A 20 1.05 -2.91 12.91
C LEU A 20 1.56 -2.98 14.34
N LYS A 21 1.41 -1.90 15.11
CA LYS A 21 1.74 -1.90 16.55
C LYS A 21 0.63 -2.49 17.40
N LEU A 22 -0.63 -2.26 17.03
CA LEU A 22 -1.81 -2.74 17.76
C LEU A 22 -1.96 -4.25 17.63
N PHE A 23 -1.78 -4.77 16.41
CA PHE A 23 -1.98 -6.17 16.07
C PHE A 23 -0.69 -6.98 15.97
N ARG A 24 0.44 -6.47 16.48
CA ARG A 24 1.77 -7.14 16.43
C ARG A 24 1.83 -8.58 16.97
N ARG A 25 0.78 -9.02 17.66
CA ARG A 25 0.64 -10.36 18.26
C ARG A 25 -0.11 -11.35 17.37
N TYR A 26 -0.64 -10.89 16.25
CA TYR A 26 -1.34 -11.72 15.27
C TYR A 26 -0.39 -12.08 14.14
N ASP A 27 -0.57 -13.26 13.56
CA ASP A 27 0.23 -13.69 12.41
C ASP A 27 -0.19 -12.98 11.13
N LYS A 28 -1.51 -12.87 10.90
CA LYS A 28 -2.13 -12.21 9.76
C LYS A 28 -3.29 -11.31 10.18
N VAL A 29 -3.50 -10.23 9.45
CA VAL A 29 -4.62 -9.30 9.64
C VAL A 29 -5.21 -8.95 8.29
N VAL A 30 -6.54 -8.99 8.18
CA VAL A 30 -7.26 -8.46 7.01
C VAL A 30 -7.70 -7.04 7.33
N PHE A 31 -7.34 -6.10 6.45
CA PHE A 31 -7.84 -4.74 6.43
C PHE A 31 -8.84 -4.58 5.29
N ILE A 32 -9.90 -3.82 5.52
CA ILE A 32 -10.94 -3.52 4.56
C ILE A 32 -11.47 -2.11 4.80
N ASP A 33 -11.68 -1.34 3.73
CA ASP A 33 -12.27 -0.01 3.81
C ASP A 33 -13.72 -0.09 4.31
N SER A 34 -14.12 0.89 5.12
CA SER A 34 -15.46 0.92 5.74
C SER A 34 -16.62 1.13 4.76
N ASP A 35 -16.32 1.57 3.54
CA ASP A 35 -17.28 1.78 2.46
C ASP A 35 -17.41 0.56 1.52
N THR A 36 -16.80 -0.57 1.88
CA THR A 36 -16.87 -1.81 1.11
C THR A 36 -17.96 -2.75 1.64
N VAL A 37 -18.68 -3.41 0.73
CA VAL A 37 -19.62 -4.49 1.04
C VAL A 37 -19.06 -5.81 0.48
N VAL A 38 -18.94 -6.81 1.35
CA VAL A 38 -18.41 -8.14 1.00
C VAL A 38 -19.53 -9.09 0.59
N LYS A 39 -19.24 -9.97 -0.35
CA LYS A 39 -20.21 -10.96 -0.87
C LYS A 39 -19.86 -12.42 -0.54
N ALA A 40 -18.70 -12.69 0.08
CA ALA A 40 -18.25 -14.02 0.54
C ALA A 40 -17.67 -13.90 1.94
N ASP A 41 -17.28 -15.06 2.47
CA ASP A 41 -16.50 -15.18 3.67
C ASP A 41 -15.13 -14.52 3.52
N LEU A 42 -14.84 -13.55 4.40
CA LEU A 42 -13.54 -12.91 4.51
C LEU A 42 -12.47 -13.86 5.04
N GLY A 43 -12.85 -14.95 5.72
CA GLY A 43 -11.95 -15.98 6.22
C GLY A 43 -11.10 -16.60 5.12
N GLU A 44 -11.63 -16.73 3.90
CA GLU A 44 -10.91 -17.27 2.75
C GLU A 44 -9.66 -16.44 2.40
N LEU A 45 -9.66 -15.13 2.70
CA LEU A 45 -8.48 -14.28 2.49
C LEU A 45 -7.33 -14.64 3.45
N LEU A 46 -7.65 -15.16 4.64
CA LEU A 46 -6.65 -15.66 5.58
C LEU A 46 -6.06 -16.99 5.15
N ASP A 47 -6.66 -17.71 4.20
CA ASP A 47 -6.10 -18.96 3.68
C ASP A 47 -5.12 -18.73 2.52
N VAL A 48 -5.05 -17.50 1.99
CA VAL A 48 -4.09 -17.13 0.94
C VAL A 48 -2.65 -17.34 1.45
N PRO A 49 -1.83 -18.14 0.75
CA PRO A 49 -0.46 -18.43 1.17
C PRO A 49 0.46 -17.23 0.88
N LEU A 50 0.83 -16.47 1.92
CA LEU A 50 1.67 -15.27 1.77
C LEU A 50 3.16 -15.59 1.62
N GLY A 51 3.64 -16.74 2.12
CA GLY A 51 5.08 -17.02 2.21
C GLY A 51 5.80 -15.89 2.97
N ASN A 52 6.82 -15.31 2.33
CA ASN A 52 7.58 -14.18 2.88
C ASN A 52 7.07 -12.82 2.39
N ASN A 53 5.98 -12.78 1.61
CA ASN A 53 5.38 -11.52 1.19
C ASN A 53 4.77 -10.79 2.40
N LEU A 54 4.94 -9.47 2.48
CA LEU A 54 4.34 -8.65 3.55
C LEU A 54 2.83 -8.50 3.38
N VAL A 55 2.34 -8.52 2.15
CA VAL A 55 0.92 -8.30 1.84
C VAL A 55 0.41 -9.18 0.71
N ALA A 56 -0.87 -9.51 0.76
CA ALA A 56 -1.66 -9.79 -0.44
C ALA A 56 -2.68 -8.66 -0.63
N ALA A 57 -2.78 -8.16 -1.86
CA ALA A 57 -3.63 -7.04 -2.22
C ALA A 57 -4.03 -7.14 -3.69
N VAL A 58 -5.04 -6.38 -4.09
CA VAL A 58 -5.56 -6.39 -5.46
C VAL A 58 -4.84 -5.35 -6.31
N LYS A 59 -4.47 -5.68 -7.55
CA LYS A 59 -3.90 -4.73 -8.51
C LYS A 59 -4.85 -3.53 -8.71
N ASP A 60 -4.28 -2.32 -8.71
CA ASP A 60 -5.05 -1.10 -8.96
C ASP A 60 -5.21 -0.84 -10.46
N ILE A 61 -6.39 -1.16 -10.99
CA ILE A 61 -6.73 -0.91 -12.40
C ILE A 61 -6.90 0.58 -12.74
N VAL A 62 -7.18 1.42 -11.74
CA VAL A 62 -7.31 2.87 -11.92
C VAL A 62 -5.93 3.47 -12.13
N MET A 63 -4.96 3.05 -11.30
CA MET A 63 -3.56 3.43 -11.50
C MET A 63 -3.01 2.92 -12.84
N GLU A 64 -3.34 1.69 -13.24
CA GLU A 64 -3.01 1.19 -14.59
C GLU A 64 -3.54 2.12 -15.69
N GLY A 65 -4.79 2.60 -15.54
CA GLY A 65 -5.37 3.62 -16.41
C GLY A 65 -4.59 4.93 -16.40
N PHE A 66 -4.20 5.44 -15.23
CA PHE A 66 -3.42 6.67 -15.10
C PHE A 66 -2.05 6.57 -15.79
N VAL A 67 -1.39 5.43 -15.68
CA VAL A 67 -0.13 5.16 -16.40
C VAL A 67 -0.39 5.15 -17.91
N LYS A 68 -1.42 4.42 -18.36
CA LYS A 68 -1.76 4.29 -19.79
C LYS A 68 -2.12 5.61 -20.46
N PHE A 69 -2.83 6.49 -19.75
CA PHE A 69 -3.30 7.78 -20.27
C PHE A 69 -2.40 8.96 -19.85
N SER A 70 -1.22 8.69 -19.29
CA SER A 70 -0.26 9.71 -18.87
C SER A 70 -0.87 10.79 -17.97
N ALA A 71 -1.71 10.38 -17.01
CA ALA A 71 -2.27 11.30 -16.02
C ALA A 71 -1.14 11.97 -15.23
N MET A 72 -1.29 13.27 -14.93
CA MET A 72 -0.27 14.01 -14.20
C MET A 72 -0.41 13.77 -12.70
N SER A 73 0.63 13.19 -12.11
CA SER A 73 0.80 13.12 -10.66
C SER A 73 1.18 14.48 -10.09
N ALA A 74 0.90 14.69 -8.80
CA ALA A 74 1.39 15.85 -8.06
C ALA A 74 1.86 15.41 -6.67
N SER A 75 3.15 15.59 -6.40
CA SER A 75 3.80 15.30 -5.12
C SER A 75 4.82 16.39 -4.77
N ASP A 76 5.54 16.22 -3.67
CA ASP A 76 6.67 17.11 -3.34
C ASP A 76 7.83 17.02 -4.37
N ASP A 77 7.89 15.97 -5.19
CA ASP A 77 8.86 15.83 -6.29
C ASP A 77 8.43 16.58 -7.57
N GLY A 78 7.30 17.28 -7.51
CA GLY A 78 6.74 18.04 -8.63
C GLY A 78 5.60 17.34 -9.34
N VAL A 79 5.37 17.76 -10.59
CA VAL A 79 4.28 17.28 -11.43
C VAL A 79 4.87 16.51 -12.61
N MET A 80 4.53 15.22 -12.73
CA MET A 80 5.05 14.34 -13.77
C MET A 80 4.03 13.27 -14.18
N PRO A 81 4.14 12.64 -15.36
CA PRO A 81 3.26 11.54 -15.76
C PRO A 81 3.29 10.39 -14.74
N ALA A 82 2.15 9.73 -14.52
CA ALA A 82 1.99 8.68 -13.52
C ALA A 82 3.05 7.57 -13.64
N GLY A 83 3.36 7.10 -14.86
CA GLY A 83 4.40 6.08 -15.06
C GLY A 83 5.79 6.54 -14.59
N GLU A 84 6.15 7.80 -14.85
CA GLU A 84 7.42 8.38 -14.39
C GLU A 84 7.43 8.54 -12.87
N TYR A 85 6.31 8.94 -12.28
CA TYR A 85 6.14 9.04 -10.83
C TYR A 85 6.35 7.70 -10.12
N LEU A 86 5.70 6.62 -10.60
CA LEU A 86 5.83 5.30 -10.00
C LEU A 86 7.28 4.79 -10.03
N GLN A 87 7.99 5.03 -11.14
CA GLN A 87 9.40 4.62 -11.26
C GLN A 87 10.36 5.51 -10.46
N LYS A 88 10.25 6.84 -10.58
CA LYS A 88 11.22 7.77 -9.96
C LYS A 88 10.94 8.00 -8.48
N THR A 89 9.68 8.21 -8.12
CA THR A 89 9.26 8.59 -6.76
C THR A 89 9.03 7.37 -5.89
N LEU A 90 8.31 6.36 -6.40
CA LEU A 90 8.04 5.14 -5.65
C LEU A 90 9.15 4.09 -5.79
N ASN A 91 10.07 4.26 -6.75
CA ASN A 91 11.15 3.30 -7.04
C ASN A 91 10.63 1.91 -7.44
N MET A 92 9.50 1.88 -8.15
CA MET A 92 8.92 0.64 -8.67
C MET A 92 9.60 0.24 -9.99
N ASN A 93 10.12 -0.98 -10.05
CA ASN A 93 10.66 -1.54 -11.30
C ASN A 93 9.55 -1.76 -12.33
N ASN A 94 8.38 -2.20 -11.85
CA ASN A 94 7.22 -2.51 -12.67
C ASN A 94 5.98 -1.75 -12.16
N PRO A 95 5.57 -0.67 -12.83
CA PRO A 95 4.35 0.08 -12.49
C PRO A 95 3.07 -0.76 -12.42
N ASP A 96 3.01 -1.89 -13.15
CA ASP A 96 1.85 -2.79 -13.16
C ASP A 96 1.64 -3.56 -11.85
N GLU A 97 2.61 -3.53 -10.94
CA GLU A 97 2.50 -4.17 -9.62
C GLU A 97 1.83 -3.26 -8.58
N TYR A 98 1.49 -2.03 -8.97
CA TYR A 98 0.82 -1.11 -8.05
C TYR A 98 -0.54 -1.67 -7.60
N PHE A 99 -0.72 -1.77 -6.28
CA PHE A 99 -1.90 -2.36 -5.66
C PHE A 99 -2.77 -1.29 -4.97
N GLN A 100 -4.06 -1.61 -4.88
CA GLN A 100 -5.07 -0.79 -4.23
C GLN A 100 -5.12 -1.10 -2.73
N ALA A 101 -5.32 -0.07 -1.91
CA ALA A 101 -5.19 -0.16 -0.45
C ALA A 101 -6.47 -0.54 0.32
N GLY A 102 -7.59 -0.76 -0.36
CA GLY A 102 -8.91 -0.89 0.27
C GLY A 102 -9.26 -2.30 0.74
N ILE A 103 -8.55 -3.32 0.26
CA ILE A 103 -8.54 -4.66 0.88
C ILE A 103 -7.11 -5.18 0.87
N ILE A 104 -6.56 -5.44 2.05
CA ILE A 104 -5.18 -5.93 2.21
C ILE A 104 -5.13 -7.04 3.25
N VAL A 105 -4.46 -8.14 2.93
CA VAL A 105 -4.05 -9.15 3.91
C VAL A 105 -2.61 -8.88 4.31
N PHE A 106 -2.39 -8.51 5.56
CA PHE A 106 -1.08 -8.21 6.11
C PHE A 106 -0.46 -9.46 6.75
N ASN A 107 0.79 -9.76 6.37
CA ASN A 107 1.66 -10.73 7.03
C ASN A 107 2.34 -10.04 8.22
N VAL A 108 1.59 -9.88 9.30
CA VAL A 108 2.05 -9.12 10.47
C VAL A 108 3.25 -9.78 11.13
N LYS A 109 3.31 -11.11 11.14
CA LYS A 109 4.48 -11.85 11.63
C LYS A 109 5.76 -11.43 10.87
N GLN A 110 5.73 -11.50 9.53
CA GLN A 110 6.87 -11.09 8.71
C GLN A 110 7.21 -9.61 8.91
N MET A 111 6.20 -8.75 8.99
CA MET A 111 6.39 -7.31 9.20
C MET A 111 7.05 -6.97 10.54
N VAL A 112 6.79 -7.76 11.58
CA VAL A 112 7.44 -7.62 12.88
C VAL A 112 8.89 -8.09 12.80
N GLU A 113 9.15 -9.21 12.13
CA GLU A 113 10.52 -9.74 11.92
C GLU A 113 11.39 -8.75 11.13
N GLU A 114 10.84 -8.09 10.11
CA GLU A 114 11.54 -7.12 9.27
C GLU A 114 11.51 -5.68 9.80
N ASN A 115 10.84 -5.42 10.92
CA ASN A 115 10.62 -4.08 11.46
C ASN A 115 10.03 -3.09 10.42
N THR A 116 9.12 -3.57 9.57
CA THR A 116 8.52 -2.83 8.45
C THR A 116 7.85 -1.52 8.90
N PHE A 117 7.30 -1.50 10.11
CA PHE A 117 6.70 -0.28 10.68
C PHE A 117 7.70 0.89 10.72
N ALA A 118 8.96 0.64 11.08
CA ALA A 118 9.97 1.69 11.13
C ALA A 118 10.24 2.28 9.74
N GLU A 119 10.26 1.43 8.71
CA GLU A 119 10.45 1.86 7.32
C GLU A 119 9.26 2.65 6.80
N LEU A 120 8.02 2.21 7.06
CA LEU A 120 6.81 2.97 6.75
C LEU A 120 6.84 4.37 7.38
N MET A 121 7.26 4.47 8.65
CA MET A 121 7.40 5.77 9.33
C MET A 121 8.52 6.63 8.75
N ARG A 122 9.63 6.02 8.32
CA ARG A 122 10.75 6.73 7.67
C ARG A 122 10.29 7.34 6.35
N VAL A 123 9.59 6.56 5.53
CA VAL A 123 9.06 6.98 4.23
C VAL A 123 7.97 8.04 4.40
N LEU A 124 7.02 7.84 5.33
CA LEU A 124 5.95 8.80 5.63
C LEU A 124 6.49 10.19 6.00
N LYS A 125 7.60 10.25 6.75
CA LYS A 125 8.21 11.51 7.19
C LYS A 125 9.08 12.18 6.13
N ALA A 126 9.43 11.46 5.05
CA ALA A 126 10.39 11.96 4.08
C ALA A 126 9.80 13.06 3.19
N LYS A 127 8.54 12.88 2.73
CA LYS A 127 7.85 13.78 1.81
C LYS A 127 6.38 13.41 1.67
N LYS A 128 5.62 14.27 0.99
CA LYS A 128 4.23 14.01 0.57
C LYS A 128 4.19 13.31 -0.78
N TYR A 129 3.40 12.25 -0.83
CA TYR A 129 3.13 11.44 -2.00
C TYR A 129 1.78 11.81 -2.62
N TRP A 130 1.56 11.43 -3.88
CA TRP A 130 0.34 11.73 -4.63
C TRP A 130 -0.89 11.04 -4.00
N PHE A 131 -0.81 9.72 -3.76
CA PHE A 131 -1.82 8.90 -3.06
C PHE A 131 -1.38 8.54 -1.63
N LEU A 132 -0.83 9.51 -0.91
CA LEU A 132 -0.54 9.47 0.53
C LEU A 132 -0.04 8.09 1.05
N ASP A 133 -0.84 7.39 1.86
CA ASP A 133 -0.52 6.09 2.47
C ASP A 133 -0.46 4.94 1.46
N GLN A 134 -1.32 4.93 0.44
CA GLN A 134 -1.29 3.92 -0.63
C GLN A 134 0.06 3.94 -1.37
N ASP A 135 0.59 5.13 -1.66
CA ASP A 135 1.91 5.27 -2.28
C ASP A 135 3.05 4.84 -1.37
N ILE A 136 2.95 5.16 -0.07
CA ILE A 136 3.95 4.72 0.93
C ILE A 136 3.97 3.20 1.04
N MET A 137 2.80 2.55 1.07
CA MET A 137 2.68 1.10 1.11
C MET A 137 3.23 0.45 -0.16
N ASN A 138 2.86 0.95 -1.34
CA ASN A 138 3.40 0.46 -2.62
C ASN A 138 4.92 0.61 -2.68
N LYS A 139 5.45 1.75 -2.23
CA LYS A 139 6.90 1.97 -2.14
C LYS A 139 7.57 0.98 -1.20
N VAL A 140 7.10 0.83 0.03
CA VAL A 140 7.79 0.00 1.03
C VAL A 140 7.63 -1.49 0.73
N PHE A 141 6.45 -1.94 0.33
CA PHE A 141 6.18 -3.37 0.16
C PHE A 141 6.73 -3.93 -1.15
N LEU A 142 6.81 -3.14 -2.23
CA LEU A 142 7.35 -3.62 -3.51
C LEU A 142 8.87 -3.45 -3.64
N LEU A 143 9.51 -2.65 -2.77
CA LEU A 143 10.98 -2.53 -2.72
C LEU A 143 11.66 -3.68 -1.99
N SER A 144 10.95 -4.39 -1.12
CA SER A 144 11.51 -5.56 -0.48
C SER A 144 11.63 -6.70 -1.50
N SER A 145 12.87 -7.09 -1.79
CA SER A 145 13.31 -8.03 -2.84
C SER A 145 12.75 -9.47 -2.74
N HIS A 146 11.82 -9.72 -1.82
CA HIS A 146 11.21 -11.01 -1.54
C HIS A 146 9.67 -10.96 -1.67
N ILE A 147 9.11 -9.83 -2.14
CA ILE A 147 7.78 -9.39 -1.75
C ILE A 147 6.98 -8.95 -2.97
N SER A 148 6.03 -9.80 -3.37
CA SER A 148 5.01 -9.50 -4.36
C SER A 148 3.67 -9.37 -3.64
N ALA A 149 2.88 -8.35 -3.97
CA ALA A 149 1.46 -8.39 -3.66
C ALA A 149 0.87 -9.59 -4.41
N ILE A 150 0.36 -10.59 -3.68
CA ILE A 150 -0.32 -11.71 -4.34
C ILE A 150 -1.59 -11.15 -4.95
N ARG A 151 -1.64 -11.16 -6.28
CA ARG A 151 -2.82 -10.79 -7.03
C ARG A 151 -3.89 -11.84 -6.75
N VAL A 152 -4.94 -11.43 -6.04
CA VAL A 152 -6.15 -12.25 -5.87
C VAL A 152 -6.92 -12.23 -7.19
N GLU A 153 -6.46 -13.04 -8.16
CA GLU A 153 -7.17 -13.28 -9.41
C GLU A 153 -8.20 -14.39 -9.18
N ARG A 154 -9.47 -14.01 -8.96
CA ARG A 154 -10.64 -14.88 -8.74
C ARG A 154 -10.70 -15.57 -7.37
N LEU A 155 -11.51 -14.99 -6.48
CA LEU A 155 -12.45 -15.81 -5.72
C LEU A 155 -13.58 -16.17 -6.69
N SER A 156 -13.88 -17.46 -6.84
CA SER A 156 -15.01 -17.92 -7.63
C SER A 156 -16.31 -17.49 -6.97
N TRP A 157 -16.88 -16.39 -7.47
CA TRP A 157 -18.20 -15.86 -7.11
C TRP A 157 -19.32 -16.50 -7.92
#